data_AF-J9EDZ7-F1
#
_entry.id   AF-J9EDZ7-F1
#
_cell.length_a   1.000
_cell.length_b   1.000
_cell.length_c   1.000
_cell.angle_alpha   90.00
_cell.angle_beta   90.00
_cell.angle_gamma   90.00
#
_symmetry.space_group_name_H-M   'P 1'
#
loop_
_entity.id
_entity.type
_entity.pdbx_description
1 polymer ?
#
loop_
_entity_poly.entity_id
_entity_poly.type
_entity_poly.pdbx_seq_one_letter_code
_entity_poly.pdbx_strand_id
1 'polypeptide(L)'
;GEAIIRPSSKSVSHLTVTWKVADGIYQHIDIKEEGKQHQFSLGKTLLIGTEEFEDLDEILARHIQPMAALARDVLSHKYYLDGKRAEDRDAIEGYLFDEKKRNPQRIPYTLTPSQDYPGKFVISYLPRNKARHEYMTVTPEGFRFRQQLFQSLETVLSWFKVHYREPPPG
;
A
#
# COMPACT_ATOMS: atom_id res chain seq x y z
N GLY A 1 -4.47 10.05 -6.06
CA GLY A 1 -4.91 10.66 -4.79
C GLY A 1 -6.25 11.34 -4.89
N GLU A 2 -7.13 10.86 -5.78
CA GLU A 2 -8.55 11.21 -5.70
C GLU A 2 -9.17 10.32 -4.62
N ALA A 3 -9.98 10.94 -3.76
CA ALA A 3 -10.70 10.26 -2.69
C ALA A 3 -12.17 10.67 -2.71
N ILE A 4 -13.04 9.72 -2.42
CA ILE A 4 -14.49 9.93 -2.32
C ILE A 4 -14.91 9.44 -0.93
N ILE A 5 -15.62 10.30 -0.21
CA ILE A 5 -16.24 9.95 1.06
C ILE A 5 -17.71 9.67 0.80
N ARG A 6 -18.21 8.55 1.32
CA ARG A 6 -19.58 8.10 1.14
C ARG A 6 -20.12 7.44 2.41
N PRO A 7 -21.46 7.36 2.58
CA PRO A 7 -22.06 6.53 3.61
C PRO A 7 -21.53 5.09 3.56
N SER A 8 -21.30 4.50 4.72
CA SER A 8 -20.91 3.10 4.84
C SER A 8 -22.13 2.18 4.76
N SER A 9 -21.98 1.01 4.15
CA SER A 9 -22.99 -0.04 4.18
C SER A 9 -23.03 -0.80 5.51
N LYS A 10 -22.06 -0.56 6.41
CA LYS A 10 -21.97 -1.25 7.70
C LYS A 10 -23.01 -0.76 8.70
N SER A 11 -23.14 0.56 8.84
CA SER A 11 -24.13 1.19 9.72
C SER A 11 -24.25 2.69 9.44
N VAL A 12 -25.27 3.33 10.04
CA VAL A 12 -25.49 4.78 9.99
C VAL A 12 -24.46 5.61 10.76
N SER A 13 -23.62 4.96 11.57
CA SER A 13 -22.54 5.60 12.33
C SER A 13 -21.17 5.36 11.69
N HIS A 14 -21.14 5.03 10.40
CA HIS A 14 -19.91 4.79 9.68
C HIS A 14 -19.93 5.50 8.31
N LEU A 15 -18.76 6.00 7.93
CA LEU A 15 -18.46 6.47 6.59
C LEU A 15 -17.40 5.58 5.96
N THR A 16 -17.25 5.68 4.65
CA THR A 16 -16.15 5.02 3.92
C THR A 16 -15.43 6.04 3.07
N VAL A 17 -14.12 6.17 3.28
CA VAL A 17 -13.25 6.84 2.31
C VAL A 17 -12.78 5.81 1.30
N THR A 18 -13.03 6.07 0.03
CA THR A 18 -12.48 5.29 -1.07
C THR A 18 -11.43 6.15 -1.78
N TRP A 19 -10.19 5.69 -1.86
CA TRP A 19 -9.14 6.41 -2.58
C TRP A 19 -8.44 5.52 -3.61
N LYS A 20 -8.00 6.13 -4.72
CA LYS A 20 -7.30 5.43 -5.81
C LYS A 20 -5.83 5.20 -5.47
N VAL A 21 -5.46 3.93 -5.25
CA VAL A 21 -4.08 3.49 -4.95
C VAL A 21 -3.25 3.39 -6.22
N ALA A 22 -3.78 2.68 -7.21
CA ALA A 22 -3.20 2.47 -8.53
C ALA A 22 -4.34 2.35 -9.56
N ASP A 23 -4.03 2.15 -10.84
CA ASP A 23 -5.08 2.03 -11.83
C ASP A 23 -5.94 0.77 -11.63
N GLY A 24 -7.26 0.97 -11.53
CA GLY A 24 -8.23 -0.08 -11.18
C GLY A 24 -8.09 -0.65 -9.76
N ILE A 25 -7.30 -0.04 -8.87
CA ILE A 25 -7.11 -0.49 -7.48
C ILE A 25 -7.49 0.63 -6.52
N TYR A 26 -8.54 0.39 -5.74
CA TYR A 26 -9.12 1.34 -4.80
C TYR A 26 -9.12 0.75 -3.40
N GLN A 27 -8.67 1.52 -2.42
CA GLN A 27 -8.74 1.12 -1.03
C GLN A 27 -9.95 1.78 -0.38
N HIS A 28 -10.72 0.97 0.36
CA HIS A 28 -11.87 1.41 1.14
C HIS A 28 -11.48 1.41 2.62
N ILE A 29 -11.42 2.60 3.21
CA ILE A 29 -11.11 2.81 4.62
C ILE A 29 -12.41 3.12 5.35
N ASP A 30 -12.69 2.36 6.40
CA ASP A 30 -13.85 2.56 7.27
C ASP A 30 -13.55 3.67 8.28
N ILE A 31 -14.48 4.61 8.39
CA ILE A 31 -14.46 5.66 9.41
C ILE A 31 -15.62 5.38 10.35
N LYS A 32 -15.34 5.21 11.63
CA LYS A 32 -16.37 5.14 12.67
C LYS A 32 -16.68 6.55 13.17
N GLU A 33 -17.95 6.88 13.29
CA GLU A 33 -18.43 8.15 13.83
C GLU A 33 -18.88 7.95 15.29
N GLU A 34 -18.45 8.85 16.18
CA GLU A 34 -18.89 8.89 17.57
C GLU A 34 -19.54 10.24 17.93
N GLY A 35 -20.43 10.22 18.94
CA GLY A 35 -21.09 11.44 19.42
C GLY A 35 -22.11 12.06 18.47
N LYS A 36 -22.74 11.29 17.57
CA LYS A 36 -23.81 11.76 16.68
C LYS A 36 -25.01 12.28 17.48
N GLN A 37 -25.51 13.46 17.15
CA GLN A 37 -26.75 14.00 17.75
C GLN A 37 -28.00 13.30 17.21
N HIS A 38 -28.00 12.95 15.92
CA HIS A 38 -29.05 12.15 15.27
C HIS A 38 -28.47 11.37 14.07
N GLN A 39 -29.23 10.43 13.51
CA GLN A 39 -28.74 9.53 12.45
C GLN A 39 -28.18 10.24 11.20
N PHE A 40 -28.66 11.46 10.90
CA PHE A 40 -28.21 12.26 9.74
C PHE A 40 -27.11 13.29 10.04
N SER A 41 -26.66 13.43 11.31
CA SER A 41 -25.59 14.38 11.65
C SER A 41 -24.24 13.69 11.54
N LEU A 42 -23.19 14.42 11.18
CA LEU A 42 -21.82 13.92 11.33
C LEU A 42 -21.52 13.69 12.82
N GLY A 43 -20.76 12.64 13.13
CA GLY A 43 -20.19 12.45 14.47
C GLY A 43 -19.30 13.63 14.88
N LYS A 44 -19.17 13.86 16.19
CA LYS A 44 -18.22 14.85 16.74
C LYS A 44 -16.77 14.38 16.65
N THR A 45 -16.58 13.07 16.61
CA THR A 45 -15.27 12.43 16.53
C THR A 45 -15.33 11.37 15.44
N LEU A 46 -14.31 11.35 14.59
CA LEU A 46 -14.16 10.38 13.52
C LEU A 46 -12.95 9.50 13.81
N LEU A 47 -13.10 8.19 13.64
CA LEU A 47 -12.09 7.20 14.00
C LEU A 47 -11.69 6.37 12.79
N ILE A 48 -10.39 6.28 12.52
CA ILE A 48 -9.80 5.29 11.62
C ILE A 48 -8.91 4.36 12.44
N GLY A 49 -9.36 3.13 12.67
CA GLY A 49 -8.71 2.22 13.61
C GLY A 49 -8.78 2.79 15.03
N THR A 50 -7.63 3.22 15.57
CA THR A 50 -7.51 3.84 16.90
C THR A 50 -7.18 5.34 16.83
N GLU A 51 -7.08 5.90 15.62
CA GLU A 51 -6.71 7.29 15.41
C GLU A 51 -7.96 8.17 15.31
N GLU A 52 -7.97 9.26 16.06
CA GLU A 52 -9.05 10.25 16.10
C GLU A 52 -8.79 11.41 15.13
N PHE A 53 -9.89 11.90 14.55
CA PHE A 53 -9.93 13.05 13.65
C PHE A 53 -11.14 13.93 13.98
N GLU A 54 -10.97 15.23 13.83
CA GLU A 54 -11.97 16.25 14.12
C GLU A 54 -12.99 16.37 12.98
N ASP A 55 -12.53 16.27 11.74
CA ASP A 55 -13.38 16.36 10.56
C ASP A 55 -12.85 15.55 9.36
N LEU A 56 -13.61 15.58 8.26
CA LEU A 56 -13.28 14.82 7.06
C LEU A 56 -12.08 15.40 6.29
N ASP A 57 -11.84 16.71 6.39
CA ASP A 57 -10.71 17.36 5.71
C ASP A 57 -9.40 16.98 6.40
N GLU A 58 -9.39 16.87 7.73
CA GLU A 58 -8.27 16.35 8.50
C GLU A 58 -7.94 14.90 8.10
N ILE A 59 -8.94 14.03 7.93
CA ILE A 59 -8.73 12.66 7.43
C ILE A 59 -8.04 12.68 6.06
N LEU A 60 -8.52 13.53 5.14
CA LEU A 60 -7.92 13.63 3.82
C LEU A 60 -6.47 14.12 3.91
N ALA A 61 -6.19 15.15 4.71
CA ALA A 61 -4.88 15.76 4.83
C ALA A 61 -3.86 14.90 5.59
N ARG A 62 -4.27 14.28 6.70
CA ARG A 62 -3.36 13.60 7.63
C ARG A 62 -3.26 12.09 7.39
N HIS A 63 -4.26 11.49 6.74
CA HIS A 63 -4.27 10.05 6.45
C HIS A 63 -4.14 9.74 4.95
N ILE A 64 -5.04 10.28 4.11
CA ILE A 64 -5.13 9.88 2.70
C ILE A 64 -4.01 10.49 1.83
N GLN A 65 -3.73 11.79 1.98
CA GLN A 65 -2.74 12.48 1.17
C GLN A 65 -1.31 11.91 1.35
N PRO A 66 -0.82 11.64 2.58
CA PRO A 66 0.48 11.01 2.78
C PRO A 66 0.56 9.63 2.13
N MET A 67 -0.45 8.77 2.32
CA MET A 67 -0.51 7.44 1.70
C MET A 67 -0.53 7.54 0.17
N ALA A 68 -1.28 8.49 -0.39
CA ALA A 68 -1.35 8.69 -1.83
C ALA A 68 -0.02 9.22 -2.42
N ALA A 69 0.74 10.02 -1.66
CA ALA A 69 2.07 10.44 -2.04
C ALA A 69 3.05 9.25 -2.07
N LEU A 70 3.09 8.45 -1.01
CA LEU A 70 3.91 7.25 -0.92
C LEU A 70 3.56 6.24 -2.03
N ALA A 71 2.28 6.02 -2.31
CA ALA A 71 1.85 5.16 -3.42
C ALA A 71 2.38 5.69 -4.76
N ARG A 72 2.35 7.00 -5.00
CA ARG A 72 2.89 7.62 -6.22
C ARG A 72 4.40 7.42 -6.35
N ASP A 73 5.15 7.45 -5.24
CA ASP A 73 6.58 7.16 -5.25
C ASP A 73 6.86 5.74 -5.74
N VAL A 74 6.01 4.77 -5.35
CA VAL A 74 6.12 3.39 -5.86
C VAL A 74 5.78 3.31 -7.34
N LEU A 75 4.66 3.93 -7.76
CA LEU A 75 4.19 3.89 -9.15
C LEU A 75 5.16 4.58 -10.13
N SER A 76 5.90 5.59 -9.68
CA SER A 76 6.89 6.31 -10.49
C SER A 76 8.30 5.71 -10.43
N HIS A 77 8.51 4.67 -9.62
CA HIS A 77 9.82 4.07 -9.45
C HIS A 77 10.24 3.27 -10.70
N LYS A 78 11.52 3.33 -11.08
CA LYS A 78 12.06 2.67 -12.29
C LYS A 78 11.93 1.15 -12.35
N TYR A 79 11.66 0.50 -11.21
CA TYR A 79 11.40 -0.95 -11.14
C TYR A 79 9.92 -1.27 -10.89
N TYR A 80 9.05 -0.26 -10.97
CA TYR A 80 7.62 -0.50 -11.09
C TYR A 80 7.34 -1.23 -12.40
N LEU A 81 6.60 -2.34 -12.30
CA LEU A 81 6.23 -3.12 -13.48
C LEU A 81 4.84 -2.69 -13.94
N ASP A 82 4.83 -1.75 -14.88
CA ASP A 82 3.60 -1.14 -15.39
C ASP A 82 2.66 -2.17 -16.02
N GLY A 83 1.35 -1.96 -15.84
CA GLY A 83 0.31 -2.87 -16.32
C GLY A 83 0.28 -4.25 -15.65
N LYS A 84 1.06 -4.48 -14.58
CA LYS A 84 1.05 -5.71 -13.80
C LYS A 84 0.58 -5.47 -12.38
N ARG A 85 -0.14 -6.46 -11.85
CA ARG A 85 -0.61 -6.55 -10.47
C ARG A 85 0.18 -7.64 -9.75
N ALA A 86 0.29 -7.56 -8.42
CA ALA A 86 1.02 -8.54 -7.63
C ALA A 86 0.49 -9.98 -7.79
N GLU A 87 -0.77 -10.10 -8.19
CA GLU A 87 -1.47 -11.34 -8.48
C GLU A 87 -1.05 -11.97 -9.81
N ASP A 88 -0.43 -11.20 -10.74
CA ASP A 88 0.09 -11.68 -12.03
C ASP A 88 1.44 -12.43 -11.86
N ARG A 89 1.50 -13.39 -10.92
CA ARG A 89 2.74 -14.01 -10.47
C ARG A 89 3.56 -14.62 -11.59
N ASP A 90 2.96 -15.43 -12.44
CA ASP A 90 3.68 -16.11 -13.53
C ASP A 90 4.37 -15.12 -14.49
N ALA A 91 3.70 -14.00 -14.79
CA ALA A 91 4.27 -12.96 -15.64
C ALA A 91 5.42 -12.21 -14.95
N ILE A 92 5.27 -11.91 -13.66
CA ILE A 92 6.31 -11.27 -12.85
C ILE A 92 7.52 -12.19 -12.72
N GLU A 93 7.31 -13.46 -12.39
CA GLU A 93 8.38 -14.45 -12.27
C GLU A 93 9.12 -14.63 -13.60
N GLY A 94 8.39 -14.78 -14.71
CA GLY A 94 8.97 -14.84 -16.05
C GLY A 94 9.88 -13.64 -16.36
N TYR A 95 9.40 -12.43 -16.08
CA TYR A 95 10.20 -11.20 -16.22
C TYR A 95 11.49 -11.25 -15.36
N LEU A 96 11.38 -11.66 -14.09
CA LEU A 96 12.52 -11.77 -13.19
C LEU A 96 13.54 -12.81 -13.67
N PHE A 97 13.08 -13.95 -14.17
CA PHE A 97 13.97 -14.98 -14.72
C PHE A 97 14.71 -14.50 -15.96
N ASP A 98 14.04 -13.78 -16.86
CA ASP A 98 14.67 -13.24 -18.06
C ASP A 98 15.70 -12.15 -17.73
N GLU A 99 15.40 -11.26 -16.78
CA GLU A 99 16.36 -10.28 -16.26
C GLU A 99 17.56 -10.96 -15.58
N LYS A 100 17.33 -12.06 -14.86
CA LYS A 100 18.40 -12.85 -14.23
C LYS A 100 19.29 -13.52 -15.26
N LYS A 101 18.74 -14.03 -16.37
CA LYS A 101 19.52 -14.59 -17.49
C LYS A 101 20.38 -13.52 -18.15
N ARG A 102 19.84 -12.31 -18.35
CA ARG A 102 20.56 -11.16 -18.94
C ARG A 102 21.69 -10.68 -18.04
N ASN A 103 21.50 -10.68 -16.72
CA ASN A 103 22.54 -10.29 -15.77
C ASN A 103 22.58 -11.22 -14.54
N PRO A 104 23.31 -12.36 -14.64
CA PRO A 104 23.35 -13.36 -13.58
C PRO A 104 23.92 -12.88 -12.23
N GLN A 105 24.74 -11.81 -12.25
CA GLN A 105 25.35 -11.25 -11.04
C GLN A 105 24.39 -10.35 -10.25
N ARG A 106 23.35 -9.80 -10.90
CA ARG A 106 22.34 -8.97 -10.23
C ARG A 106 21.20 -9.81 -9.70
N ILE A 107 20.51 -9.27 -8.70
CA ILE A 107 19.27 -9.81 -8.17
C ILE A 107 18.16 -8.91 -8.70
N PRO A 108 17.42 -9.33 -9.74
CA PRO A 108 16.33 -8.53 -10.25
C PRO A 108 15.21 -8.50 -9.23
N TYR A 109 14.53 -7.35 -9.17
CA TYR A 109 13.31 -7.17 -8.40
C TYR A 109 12.38 -6.19 -9.10
N THR A 110 11.09 -6.30 -8.81
CA THR A 110 10.03 -5.43 -9.32
C THR A 110 9.11 -4.98 -8.20
N LEU A 111 8.40 -3.90 -8.45
CA LEU A 111 7.34 -3.35 -7.60
C LEU A 111 6.02 -3.46 -8.34
N THR A 112 5.00 -4.00 -7.70
CA THR A 112 3.64 -4.13 -8.26
C THR A 112 2.60 -3.79 -7.19
N PRO A 113 1.46 -3.19 -7.55
CA PRO A 113 0.36 -2.97 -6.62
C PRO A 113 -0.43 -4.28 -6.44
N SER A 114 -0.93 -4.53 -5.24
CA SER A 114 -1.82 -5.67 -5.00
C SER A 114 -3.28 -5.26 -5.18
N GLN A 115 -4.00 -6.00 -6.01
CA GLN A 115 -5.44 -5.83 -6.15
C GLN A 115 -6.19 -6.49 -4.99
N ASP A 116 -5.74 -7.65 -4.53
CA ASP A 116 -6.39 -8.39 -3.43
C ASP A 116 -6.22 -7.67 -2.08
N TYR A 117 -5.14 -6.91 -1.95
CA TYR A 117 -4.84 -6.12 -0.75
C TYR A 117 -4.57 -4.65 -1.09
N PRO A 118 -5.62 -3.86 -1.42
CA PRO A 118 -5.46 -2.44 -1.70
C PRO A 118 -4.76 -1.70 -0.56
N GLY A 119 -3.80 -0.84 -0.91
CA GLY A 119 -2.89 -0.19 0.03
C GLY A 119 -1.60 -0.99 0.30
N LYS A 120 -1.43 -2.15 -0.33
CA LYS A 120 -0.16 -2.88 -0.35
C LYS A 120 0.47 -2.89 -1.73
N PHE A 121 1.80 -2.86 -1.74
CA PHE A 121 2.64 -3.16 -2.89
C PHE A 121 3.46 -4.42 -2.59
N VAL A 122 3.95 -5.08 -3.63
CA VAL A 122 4.75 -6.29 -3.51
C VAL A 122 6.12 -6.06 -4.13
N ILE A 123 7.16 -6.33 -3.33
CA ILE A 123 8.54 -6.48 -3.82
C ILE A 123 8.69 -7.93 -4.27
N SER A 124 8.73 -8.14 -5.58
CA SER A 124 8.98 -9.47 -6.17
C SER A 124 10.42 -9.55 -6.60
N TYR A 125 11.17 -10.59 -6.21
CA TYR A 125 12.61 -10.66 -6.48
C TYR A 125 13.12 -12.09 -6.65
N LEU A 126 14.21 -12.24 -7.43
CA LEU A 126 14.80 -13.55 -7.75
C LEU A 126 16.28 -13.61 -7.28
N PRO A 127 16.55 -14.07 -6.05
CA PRO A 127 17.91 -14.10 -5.51
C PRO A 127 18.78 -15.18 -6.19
N ARG A 128 18.20 -16.37 -6.40
CA ARG A 128 18.83 -17.51 -7.10
C ARG A 128 17.86 -18.09 -8.12
N ASN A 129 17.12 -19.14 -7.73
CA ASN A 129 16.35 -19.97 -8.66
C ASN A 129 14.84 -19.99 -8.31
N LYS A 130 14.45 -19.33 -7.21
CA LYS A 130 13.07 -19.26 -6.74
C LYS A 130 12.71 -17.81 -6.48
N ALA A 131 11.66 -17.34 -7.13
CA ALA A 131 11.12 -16.02 -6.88
C ALA A 131 10.52 -15.93 -5.47
N ARG A 132 10.59 -14.72 -4.91
CA ARG A 132 10.01 -14.38 -3.61
C ARG A 132 9.16 -13.14 -3.79
N HIS A 133 8.05 -13.09 -3.08
CA HIS A 133 7.06 -12.01 -3.14
C HIS A 133 6.77 -11.57 -1.71
N GLU A 134 7.14 -10.34 -1.39
CA GLU A 134 6.95 -9.80 -0.04
C GLU A 134 6.10 -8.55 -0.08
N TYR A 135 5.09 -8.50 0.78
CA TYR A 135 4.19 -7.37 0.90
C TYR A 135 4.83 -6.24 1.69
N MET A 136 4.62 -5.04 1.19
CA MET A 136 4.88 -3.77 1.84
C MET A 136 3.56 -3.01 1.94
N THR A 137 3.16 -2.63 3.15
CA THR A 137 1.92 -1.88 3.37
C THR A 137 2.23 -0.39 3.39
N VAL A 138 1.44 0.39 2.67
CA VAL A 138 1.46 1.86 2.79
C VAL A 138 0.66 2.27 4.02
N THR A 139 1.23 3.12 4.86
CA THR A 139 0.59 3.77 6.01
C THR A 139 0.80 5.28 5.92
N PRO A 140 0.06 6.10 6.68
CA PRO A 140 0.29 7.54 6.70
C PRO A 140 1.72 7.93 7.13
N GLU A 141 2.36 7.11 7.97
CA GLU A 141 3.70 7.32 8.51
C GLU A 141 4.82 6.73 7.64
N GLY A 142 4.50 6.06 6.53
CA GLY A 142 5.48 5.45 5.65
C GLY A 142 5.11 4.07 5.12
N PHE A 143 6.12 3.25 4.89
CA PHE A 143 5.98 1.87 4.44
C PHE A 143 6.26 0.91 5.58
N ARG A 144 5.31 0.03 5.87
CA ARG A 144 5.53 -1.12 6.76
C ARG A 144 6.02 -2.31 5.95
N PHE A 145 7.27 -2.72 6.16
CA PHE A 145 7.90 -3.86 5.51
C PHE A 145 8.60 -4.73 6.55
N ARG A 146 8.31 -6.04 6.57
CA ARG A 146 8.82 -6.98 7.59
C ARG A 146 8.71 -6.46 9.03
N GLN A 147 7.52 -5.97 9.39
CA GLN A 147 7.20 -5.40 10.72
C GLN A 147 7.97 -4.12 11.08
N GLN A 148 8.82 -3.59 10.20
CA GLN A 148 9.52 -2.32 10.37
C GLN A 148 8.84 -1.21 9.59
N LEU A 149 8.90 0.02 10.12
CA LEU A 149 8.39 1.23 9.46
C LEU A 149 9.53 1.99 8.80
N PHE A 150 9.34 2.36 7.54
CA PHE A 150 10.30 3.12 6.74
C PHE A 150 9.64 4.37 6.19
N GLN A 151 10.29 5.53 6.34
CA GLN A 151 9.71 6.82 5.95
C GLN A 151 9.65 7.05 4.43
N SER A 152 10.36 6.25 3.64
CA SER A 152 10.40 6.41 2.18
C SER A 152 10.66 5.09 1.44
N LEU A 153 10.29 5.04 0.16
CA LEU A 153 10.57 3.87 -0.67
C LEU A 153 12.07 3.59 -0.78
N GLU A 154 12.90 4.64 -0.85
CA GLU A 154 14.34 4.50 -0.95
C GLU A 154 14.95 3.81 0.28
N THR A 155 14.46 4.14 1.48
CA THR A 155 14.92 3.51 2.72
C THR A 155 14.49 2.05 2.81
N VAL A 156 13.26 1.71 2.38
CA VAL A 156 12.83 0.30 2.23
C VAL A 156 13.76 -0.45 1.29
N LEU A 157 14.00 0.07 0.09
CA LEU A 157 14.79 -0.61 -0.94
C LEU A 157 16.27 -0.75 -0.54
N SER A 158 16.83 0.23 0.15
CA SER A 158 18.19 0.17 0.68
C SER A 158 18.32 -0.90 1.75
N TRP A 159 17.37 -0.95 2.69
CA TRP A 159 17.30 -1.99 3.70
C TRP A 159 17.10 -3.38 3.08
N PHE A 160 16.15 -3.51 2.15
CA PHE A 160 15.85 -4.75 1.43
C PHE A 160 17.09 -5.34 0.72
N LYS A 161 17.88 -4.51 0.03
CA LYS A 161 19.09 -4.97 -0.68
C LYS A 161 20.13 -5.62 0.23
N VAL A 162 20.17 -5.22 1.51
CA VAL A 162 21.07 -5.80 2.51
C VAL A 162 20.46 -7.06 3.13
N HIS A 163 19.16 -7.07 3.41
CA HIS A 163 18.50 -8.10 4.23
C HIS A 163 17.65 -9.12 3.43
N TYR A 164 17.64 -9.09 2.09
CA TYR A 164 16.79 -9.98 1.26
C TYR A 164 17.00 -11.48 1.50
N ARG A 165 18.16 -11.88 2.05
CA ARG A 165 18.51 -13.28 2.37
C ARG A 165 17.91 -13.73 3.69
N GLU A 166 17.69 -12.81 4.61
CA GLU A 166 17.14 -13.10 5.92
C GLU A 166 15.69 -13.56 5.78
N PRO A 167 15.25 -14.53 6.61
CA PRO A 167 13.86 -14.92 6.65
C PRO A 167 13.00 -13.72 7.08
N PRO A 168 11.80 -13.53 6.49
CA PRO A 168 10.83 -12.60 7.04
C PRO A 168 10.51 -12.96 8.50
N PRO A 169 10.24 -11.98 9.37
CA PRO A 169 9.78 -12.27 10.72
C PRO A 169 8.47 -13.06 10.66
N GLY A 170 8.34 -14.02 11.58
CA GLY A 170 7.16 -14.88 11.73
C GLY A 170 5.91 -14.13 12.16
#